data_AF-A0A9D1DY64-F1
#
_entry.id   AF-A0A9D1DY64-F1
#
_cell.length_a   1.000
_cell.length_b   1.000
_cell.length_c   1.000
_cell.angle_alpha   90.00
_cell.angle_beta   90.00
_cell.angle_gamma   90.00
#
_symmetry.space_group_name_H-M   'P 1'
#
loop_
_entity.id
_entity.type
_entity.pdbx_description
1 polymer ?
#
loop_
_entity_poly.entity_id
_entity_poly.type
_entity_poly.pdbx_seq_one_letter_code
_entity_poly.pdbx_strand_id
1 'polypeptide(L)'
;MRPIKLTMTAFGPYAREAEVDFTRFGEKGLFLITGDTGAGKTTIFDGITYALFGEASGSVREPDSLRSGFASPDLETSVTLTFRCRGSVYTVTRSPRYDRPKARGEGMTTHPAAAELRLPDGSVLTAIKAVNEKIYEIVGLNAQQFSQVAMIAQGDFQKLLLADSKDRQKIFSTLFSTGNFGRFTDRLRTLEGEARAEKENLSREILLTRARAEIPAAVLEEEAVGKLRETPYEWETMEAALQKAVDLDAAAEERLSGNLKENETRRAGLLTAIQSGREVNARLAELSRVQQELTLQQVRAAEMRGAEEELRLSALAETVRPKADACTAAVRQKRACDEAVAAGEKQLADTSAALAAAKNDLALEEKNLPQQEKLTGELRLLTESRPQYEKVSAAETACKQKKADAESKEKALSSARNALDGEKARLTNLRAAEASLRDVPRKLSENEAAVEKASELQKRIAQMQAAYKTYRETARDLGQRQAVAKADLKRWQDAQDALKTVRTAFYAHQAGFLAETLREGEPCPVCGSREHPAPARVPADAPT
;
A
#
# COMPACT_ATOMS: atom_id res chain seq x y z
N MET A 1 -62.09 -21.96 32.30
CA MET A 1 -61.86 -23.32 32.84
C MET A 1 -62.87 -23.56 33.97
N ARG A 2 -63.43 -24.77 34.11
CA ARG A 2 -64.37 -25.15 35.18
C ARG A 2 -63.92 -26.45 35.87
N PRO A 3 -63.72 -26.49 37.20
CA PRO A 3 -63.41 -27.73 37.90
C PRO A 3 -64.63 -28.67 37.90
N ILE A 4 -64.38 -29.97 37.73
CA ILE A 4 -65.39 -31.05 37.75
C ILE A 4 -65.26 -31.83 39.06
N LYS A 5 -64.04 -32.27 39.40
CA LYS A 5 -63.77 -33.06 40.60
C LYS A 5 -62.35 -32.77 41.08
N LEU A 6 -62.19 -32.55 42.38
CA LEU A 6 -60.89 -32.41 43.04
C LEU A 6 -60.76 -33.52 44.09
N THR A 7 -59.68 -34.28 44.03
CA THR A 7 -59.34 -35.31 45.02
C THR A 7 -57.97 -34.94 45.61
N MET A 8 -57.90 -34.86 46.93
CA MET A 8 -56.69 -34.50 47.68
C MET A 8 -56.39 -35.60 48.69
N THR A 9 -55.19 -36.14 48.68
CA THR A 9 -54.72 -37.16 49.62
C THR A 9 -53.45 -36.68 50.31
N ALA A 10 -53.42 -36.74 51.64
CA ALA A 10 -52.30 -36.29 52.46
C ALA A 10 -51.80 -34.87 52.11
N PHE A 11 -52.74 -33.93 51.93
CA PHE A 11 -52.49 -32.57 51.42
C PHE A 11 -53.10 -31.49 52.35
N GLY A 12 -52.27 -30.56 52.86
CA GLY A 12 -52.67 -29.55 53.84
C GLY A 12 -53.30 -30.15 55.11
N PRO A 13 -54.51 -29.73 55.56
CA PRO A 13 -55.18 -30.34 56.70
C PRO A 13 -55.89 -31.68 56.36
N TYR A 14 -55.95 -32.08 55.09
CA TYR A 14 -56.59 -33.32 54.66
C TYR A 14 -55.61 -34.51 54.80
N ALA A 15 -55.65 -35.19 55.94
CA ALA A 15 -54.78 -36.32 56.26
C ALA A 15 -55.08 -37.60 55.45
N ARG A 16 -56.34 -37.78 55.05
CA ARG A 16 -56.84 -38.90 54.25
C ARG A 16 -57.35 -38.37 52.91
N GLU A 17 -57.76 -39.28 52.03
CA GLU A 17 -58.42 -38.93 50.77
C GLU A 17 -59.68 -38.10 51.04
N ALA A 18 -59.72 -36.91 50.46
CA ALA A 18 -60.84 -35.98 50.50
C ALA A 18 -61.25 -35.63 49.07
N GLU A 19 -62.52 -35.86 48.76
CA GLU A 19 -63.09 -35.64 47.44
C GLU A 19 -64.09 -34.49 47.46
N VAL A 20 -63.93 -33.57 46.51
CA VAL A 20 -64.88 -32.48 46.21
C VAL A 20 -65.39 -32.67 44.79
N ASP A 21 -66.62 -33.16 44.67
CA ASP A 21 -67.33 -33.29 43.41
C ASP A 21 -68.13 -32.01 43.12
N PHE A 22 -67.63 -31.21 42.16
CA PHE A 22 -68.24 -29.94 41.78
C PHE A 22 -69.48 -30.11 40.89
N THR A 23 -69.73 -31.32 40.34
CA THR A 23 -70.92 -31.57 39.52
C THR A 23 -72.20 -31.56 40.35
N ARG A 24 -72.09 -31.86 41.65
CA ARG A 24 -73.21 -31.85 42.62
C ARG A 24 -73.82 -30.47 42.83
N PHE A 25 -73.10 -29.39 42.51
CA PHE A 25 -73.54 -28.01 42.72
C PHE A 25 -74.31 -27.40 41.53
N GLY A 26 -74.65 -28.21 40.51
CA GLY A 26 -75.43 -27.79 39.34
C GLY A 26 -74.66 -26.88 38.38
N GLU A 27 -75.36 -26.31 37.38
CA GLU A 27 -74.73 -25.45 36.35
C GLU A 27 -74.83 -23.94 36.64
N LYS A 28 -75.60 -23.54 37.66
CA LYS A 28 -75.88 -22.12 37.98
C LYS A 28 -74.74 -21.38 38.68
N GLY A 29 -73.61 -22.04 38.96
CA GLY A 29 -72.31 -21.37 39.10
C GLY A 29 -72.00 -20.64 40.42
N LEU A 30 -72.86 -20.71 41.46
CA LEU A 30 -72.57 -20.12 42.78
C LEU A 30 -72.71 -21.16 43.89
N PHE A 31 -71.66 -21.32 44.70
CA PHE A 31 -71.64 -22.18 45.88
C PHE A 31 -70.79 -21.55 46.98
N LEU A 32 -71.07 -21.87 48.23
CA LEU A 32 -70.37 -21.36 49.40
C LEU A 32 -69.60 -22.49 50.10
N ILE A 33 -68.29 -22.30 50.29
CA ILE A 33 -67.45 -23.15 51.13
C ILE A 33 -67.37 -22.48 52.51
N THR A 34 -68.00 -23.08 53.53
CA THR A 34 -68.01 -22.58 54.91
C THR A 34 -67.35 -23.58 55.86
N GLY A 35 -66.90 -23.11 57.02
CA GLY A 35 -66.21 -23.88 58.06
C GLY A 35 -65.33 -22.98 58.93
N ASP A 36 -64.77 -23.53 60.00
CA ASP A 36 -63.93 -22.76 60.93
C ASP A 36 -62.60 -22.31 60.31
N THR A 37 -61.96 -21.31 60.92
CA THR A 37 -60.60 -20.89 60.54
C THR A 37 -59.65 -22.08 60.73
N GLY A 38 -58.85 -22.38 59.70
CA GLY A 38 -57.96 -23.55 59.70
C GLY A 38 -58.58 -24.86 59.21
N ALA A 39 -59.90 -24.91 58.93
CA ALA A 39 -60.58 -26.11 58.44
C ALA A 39 -60.22 -26.54 56.99
N GLY A 40 -59.25 -25.90 56.34
CA GLY A 40 -58.81 -26.26 54.99
C GLY A 40 -59.56 -25.64 53.82
N LYS A 41 -60.35 -24.58 54.06
CA LYS A 41 -61.07 -23.84 53.00
C LYS A 41 -60.13 -23.32 51.91
N THR A 42 -59.05 -22.63 52.32
CA THR A 42 -58.01 -22.15 51.39
C THR A 42 -57.27 -23.31 50.72
N THR A 43 -57.13 -24.45 51.40
CA THR A 43 -56.44 -25.63 50.84
C THR A 43 -57.17 -26.23 49.64
N ILE A 44 -58.51 -26.10 49.56
CA ILE A 44 -59.26 -26.52 48.36
C ILE A 44 -58.79 -25.70 47.14
N PHE A 45 -58.60 -24.39 47.33
CA PHE A 45 -58.09 -23.50 46.28
C PHE A 45 -56.61 -23.77 45.97
N ASP A 46 -55.78 -23.99 47.00
CA ASP A 46 -54.39 -24.42 46.82
C ASP A 46 -54.31 -25.73 46.03
N GLY A 47 -55.23 -26.68 46.27
CA GLY A 47 -55.30 -27.93 45.53
C GLY A 47 -55.58 -27.74 44.04
N ILE A 48 -56.47 -26.81 43.68
CA ILE A 48 -56.76 -26.48 42.27
C ILE A 48 -55.54 -25.84 41.60
N THR A 49 -54.94 -24.82 42.22
CA THR A 49 -53.77 -24.13 41.66
C THR A 49 -52.58 -25.08 41.56
N TYR A 50 -52.36 -25.90 42.59
CA TYR A 50 -51.28 -26.88 42.62
C TYR A 50 -51.46 -27.95 41.54
N ALA A 51 -52.67 -28.51 41.37
CA ALA A 51 -52.91 -29.49 40.33
C ALA A 51 -52.63 -28.92 38.92
N LEU A 52 -53.03 -27.68 38.65
CA LEU A 52 -52.81 -27.03 37.36
C LEU A 52 -51.33 -26.66 37.14
N PHE A 53 -50.71 -25.94 38.08
CA PHE A 53 -49.43 -25.27 37.85
C PHE A 53 -48.25 -25.83 38.67
N GLY A 54 -48.52 -26.66 39.68
CA GLY A 54 -47.50 -27.14 40.62
C GLY A 54 -47.12 -26.13 41.70
N GLU A 55 -47.88 -25.05 41.83
CA GLU A 55 -47.65 -23.95 42.78
C GLU A 55 -48.90 -23.71 43.65
N ALA A 56 -48.72 -23.19 44.87
CA ALA A 56 -49.83 -22.84 45.76
C ALA A 56 -50.57 -21.58 45.28
N SER A 57 -51.77 -21.32 45.81
CA SER A 57 -52.59 -20.18 45.37
C SER A 57 -52.10 -18.80 45.84
N GLY A 58 -51.06 -18.73 46.69
CA GLY A 58 -50.49 -17.48 47.22
C GLY A 58 -48.96 -17.48 47.28
N SER A 59 -48.37 -16.29 47.37
CA SER A 59 -46.91 -16.04 47.27
C SER A 59 -46.08 -16.44 48.49
N VAL A 60 -46.64 -17.17 49.46
CA VAL A 60 -46.04 -17.38 50.80
C VAL A 60 -45.76 -18.86 51.10
N ARG A 61 -46.34 -19.81 50.35
CA ARG A 61 -46.19 -21.25 50.64
C ARG A 61 -45.42 -21.95 49.54
N GLU A 62 -44.32 -22.60 49.90
CA GLU A 62 -43.56 -23.44 48.98
C GLU A 62 -44.30 -24.77 48.71
N PRO A 63 -44.21 -25.33 47.48
CA PRO A 63 -44.87 -26.58 47.13
C PRO A 63 -44.57 -27.76 48.07
N ASP A 64 -43.36 -27.81 48.63
CA ASP A 64 -42.92 -28.88 49.53
C ASP A 64 -43.60 -28.80 50.92
N SER A 65 -44.15 -27.63 51.29
CA SER A 65 -44.91 -27.43 52.53
C SER A 65 -46.37 -27.90 52.45
N LEU A 66 -46.81 -28.41 51.29
CA LEU A 66 -48.20 -28.78 51.04
C LEU A 66 -48.58 -30.20 51.51
N ARG A 67 -47.61 -31.06 51.89
CA ARG A 67 -47.90 -32.36 52.49
C ARG A 67 -48.53 -32.20 53.87
N SER A 68 -49.57 -32.97 54.15
CA SER A 68 -50.23 -32.97 55.47
C SER A 68 -49.33 -33.56 56.55
N GLY A 69 -49.07 -32.80 57.62
CA GLY A 69 -48.40 -33.30 58.82
C GLY A 69 -49.21 -34.31 59.64
N PHE A 70 -50.51 -34.46 59.32
CA PHE A 70 -51.41 -35.40 59.99
C PHE A 70 -51.54 -36.75 59.26
N ALA A 71 -50.94 -36.88 58.06
CA ALA A 71 -51.00 -38.10 57.27
C ALA A 71 -49.99 -39.15 57.73
N SER A 72 -50.31 -40.43 57.53
CA SER A 72 -49.34 -41.52 57.75
C SER A 72 -48.10 -41.31 56.86
N PRO A 73 -46.87 -41.55 57.36
CA PRO A 73 -45.65 -41.49 56.56
C PRO A 73 -45.70 -42.36 55.29
N ASP A 74 -46.46 -43.44 55.31
CA ASP A 74 -46.59 -44.39 54.17
C ASP A 74 -47.64 -43.96 53.14
N LEU A 75 -48.53 -43.03 53.49
CA LEU A 75 -49.58 -42.57 52.59
C LEU A 75 -49.00 -41.59 51.55
N GLU A 76 -49.28 -41.86 50.27
CA GLU A 76 -48.83 -41.02 49.16
C GLU A 76 -49.58 -39.68 49.12
N THR A 77 -48.84 -38.58 48.95
CA THR A 77 -49.44 -37.25 48.77
C THR A 77 -49.75 -37.03 47.31
N SER A 78 -51.03 -36.85 46.97
CA SER A 78 -51.43 -36.54 45.61
C SER A 78 -52.62 -35.59 45.55
N VAL A 79 -52.66 -34.81 44.48
CA VAL A 79 -53.80 -33.96 44.14
C VAL A 79 -54.21 -34.24 42.71
N THR A 80 -55.45 -34.65 42.52
CA THR A 80 -56.04 -34.93 41.21
C THR A 80 -57.18 -33.95 40.93
N LEU A 81 -57.08 -33.22 39.83
CA LEU A 81 -58.10 -32.30 39.35
C LEU A 81 -58.60 -32.75 37.98
N THR A 82 -59.88 -33.06 37.90
CA THR A 82 -60.60 -33.17 36.63
C THR A 82 -61.28 -31.84 36.35
N PHE A 83 -61.07 -31.27 35.16
CA PHE A 83 -61.61 -29.97 34.78
C PHE A 83 -62.04 -29.91 33.31
N ARG A 84 -62.94 -28.98 32.99
CA ARG A 84 -63.38 -28.66 31.63
C ARG A 84 -62.77 -27.35 31.15
N CYS A 85 -62.18 -27.34 29.97
CA CYS A 85 -61.74 -26.11 29.30
C CYS A 85 -62.09 -26.18 27.82
N ARG A 86 -62.71 -25.12 27.29
CA ARG A 86 -63.13 -25.02 25.87
C ARG A 86 -63.90 -26.25 25.35
N GLY A 87 -64.79 -26.81 26.17
CA GLY A 87 -65.62 -27.97 25.83
C GLY A 87 -64.99 -29.34 26.12
N SER A 88 -63.67 -29.43 26.29
CA SER A 88 -62.96 -30.70 26.53
C SER A 88 -62.67 -30.95 28.01
N VAL A 89 -62.59 -32.22 28.41
CA VAL A 89 -62.32 -32.66 29.79
C VAL A 89 -60.89 -33.17 29.91
N TYR A 90 -60.20 -32.71 30.95
CA TYR A 90 -58.81 -33.04 31.24
C TYR A 90 -58.70 -33.53 32.69
N THR A 91 -57.76 -34.43 32.96
CA THR A 91 -57.44 -34.86 34.33
C THR A 91 -55.95 -34.68 34.57
N VAL A 92 -55.60 -33.88 35.58
CA VAL A 92 -54.21 -33.67 35.99
C VAL A 92 -54.02 -34.19 37.42
N THR A 93 -52.98 -34.99 37.62
CA THR A 93 -52.58 -35.53 38.91
C THR A 93 -51.17 -35.07 39.21
N ARG A 94 -50.94 -34.52 40.41
CA ARG A 94 -49.59 -34.13 40.87
C ARG A 94 -49.28 -34.67 42.25
N SER A 95 -48.01 -35.00 42.45
CA SER A 95 -47.42 -35.32 43.75
C SER A 95 -46.28 -34.34 44.02
N PRO A 96 -46.22 -33.70 45.21
CA PRO A 96 -45.06 -32.92 45.63
C PRO A 96 -43.87 -33.83 45.95
N ARG A 97 -42.72 -33.20 46.17
CA ARG A 97 -41.57 -33.87 46.76
C ARG A 97 -41.80 -34.00 48.26
N TYR A 98 -41.60 -35.19 48.83
CA TYR A 98 -41.67 -35.39 50.28
C TYR A 98 -40.89 -36.63 50.71
N ASP A 99 -40.51 -36.71 51.99
CA ASP A 99 -39.81 -37.88 52.53
C ASP A 99 -40.79 -38.93 53.06
N ARG A 100 -40.53 -40.20 52.75
CA ARG A 100 -41.30 -41.36 53.21
C ARG A 100 -40.38 -42.45 53.78
N PRO A 101 -40.87 -43.36 54.61
CA PRO A 101 -40.09 -44.52 55.05
C PRO A 101 -39.65 -45.38 53.86
N LYS A 102 -38.46 -45.99 53.95
CA LYS A 102 -38.00 -46.94 52.94
C LYS A 102 -38.86 -48.20 52.94
N ALA A 103 -39.20 -48.71 51.75
CA ALA A 103 -39.94 -49.96 51.60
C ALA A 103 -39.18 -51.20 52.13
N ARG A 104 -37.84 -51.10 52.27
CA ARG A 104 -36.96 -52.11 52.89
C ARG A 104 -35.82 -51.42 53.65
N GLY A 105 -35.60 -51.79 54.91
CA GLY A 105 -34.55 -51.26 55.80
C GLY A 105 -35.00 -50.06 56.65
N GLU A 106 -34.15 -49.64 57.60
CA GLU A 106 -34.39 -48.47 58.45
C GLU A 106 -34.02 -47.16 57.72
N GLY A 107 -34.80 -46.09 57.96
CA GLY A 107 -34.55 -44.74 57.45
C GLY A 107 -35.55 -44.23 56.40
N MET A 108 -35.42 -42.95 56.04
CA MET A 108 -36.31 -42.24 55.10
C MET A 108 -35.74 -42.21 53.67
N THR A 109 -36.59 -42.05 52.66
CA THR A 109 -36.26 -41.83 51.26
C THR A 109 -37.16 -40.73 50.67
N THR A 110 -36.60 -39.90 49.80
CA THR A 110 -37.34 -38.81 49.16
C THR A 110 -38.15 -39.32 47.98
N HIS A 111 -39.46 -39.14 48.03
CA HIS A 111 -40.35 -39.26 46.88
C HIS A 111 -40.17 -38.04 45.96
N PRO A 112 -39.87 -38.22 44.67
CA PRO A 112 -39.72 -37.10 43.75
C PRO A 112 -41.09 -36.46 43.45
N ALA A 113 -41.07 -35.18 43.05
CA ALA A 113 -42.27 -34.56 42.51
C ALA A 113 -42.63 -35.22 41.16
N ALA A 114 -43.93 -35.38 40.90
CA ALA A 114 -44.45 -35.98 39.68
C ALA A 114 -45.70 -35.23 39.20
N ALA A 115 -45.93 -35.24 37.89
CA ALA A 115 -47.13 -34.69 37.28
C ALA A 115 -47.58 -35.56 36.10
N GLU A 116 -48.87 -35.90 36.07
CA GLU A 116 -49.50 -36.65 34.99
C GLU A 116 -50.69 -35.84 34.45
N LEU A 117 -50.76 -35.62 33.15
CA LEU A 117 -51.90 -35.00 32.47
C LEU A 117 -52.50 -35.97 31.46
N ARG A 118 -53.77 -36.31 31.64
CA ARG A 118 -54.57 -37.07 30.67
C ARG A 118 -55.38 -36.14 29.79
N LEU A 119 -55.18 -36.28 28.49
CA LEU A 119 -55.87 -35.53 27.44
C LEU A 119 -57.18 -36.23 27.01
N PRO A 120 -58.10 -35.52 26.32
CA PRO A 120 -59.39 -36.08 25.92
C PRO A 120 -59.30 -37.25 24.94
N ASP A 121 -58.19 -37.35 24.20
CA ASP A 121 -57.88 -38.44 23.27
C ASP A 121 -57.32 -39.70 23.96
N GLY A 122 -57.17 -39.67 25.28
CA GLY A 122 -56.62 -40.76 26.09
C GLY A 122 -55.09 -40.75 26.20
N SER A 123 -54.40 -39.81 25.54
CA SER A 123 -52.95 -39.67 25.68
C SER A 123 -52.57 -39.11 27.04
N VAL A 124 -51.38 -39.50 27.54
CA VAL A 124 -50.90 -39.17 28.88
C VAL A 124 -49.51 -38.55 28.82
N LEU A 125 -49.36 -37.37 29.42
CA LEU A 125 -48.08 -36.68 29.58
C LEU A 125 -47.60 -36.80 31.03
N THR A 126 -46.37 -37.26 31.25
CA THR A 126 -45.81 -37.53 32.60
C THR A 126 -44.62 -36.64 32.97
N ALA A 127 -44.06 -35.88 32.02
CA ALA A 127 -42.95 -34.98 32.28
C ALA A 127 -43.46 -33.62 32.79
N ILE A 128 -43.03 -33.18 33.97
CA ILE A 128 -43.50 -31.94 34.64
C ILE A 128 -43.45 -30.72 33.70
N LYS A 129 -42.35 -30.52 32.95
CA LYS A 129 -42.22 -29.40 32.01
C LYS A 129 -43.26 -29.46 30.89
N ALA A 130 -43.42 -30.62 30.26
CA ALA A 130 -44.40 -30.82 29.21
C ALA A 130 -45.84 -30.66 29.72
N VAL A 131 -46.12 -31.13 30.95
CA VAL A 131 -47.42 -30.91 31.60
C VAL A 131 -47.66 -29.42 31.84
N ASN A 132 -46.67 -28.67 32.35
CA ASN A 132 -46.79 -27.22 32.58
C ASN A 132 -47.04 -26.44 31.27
N GLU A 133 -46.28 -26.73 30.22
CA GLU A 133 -46.46 -26.12 28.89
C GLU A 133 -47.85 -26.44 28.33
N LYS A 134 -48.28 -27.70 28.41
CA LYS A 134 -49.59 -28.11 27.92
C LYS A 134 -50.74 -27.49 28.71
N ILE A 135 -50.62 -27.39 30.03
CA ILE A 135 -51.62 -26.68 30.86
C ILE A 135 -51.68 -25.20 30.47
N TYR A 136 -50.54 -24.54 30.24
CA TYR A 136 -50.51 -23.16 29.78
C TYR A 136 -51.21 -22.98 28.42
N GLU A 137 -51.00 -23.90 27.47
CA GLU A 137 -51.74 -23.89 26.18
C GLU A 137 -53.26 -24.08 26.35
N ILE A 138 -53.68 -24.97 27.25
CA ILE A 138 -55.10 -25.32 27.47
C ILE A 138 -55.83 -24.19 28.21
N VAL A 139 -55.24 -23.68 29.29
CA VAL A 139 -55.87 -22.68 30.17
C VAL A 139 -55.64 -21.26 29.65
N GLY A 140 -54.51 -21.01 28.98
CA GLY A 140 -54.13 -19.72 28.42
C GLY A 140 -53.60 -18.71 29.44
N LEU A 141 -53.34 -19.14 30.68
CA LEU A 141 -52.86 -18.31 31.78
C LEU A 141 -51.76 -19.04 32.54
N ASN A 142 -50.75 -18.32 33.03
CA ASN A 142 -49.78 -18.85 33.99
C ASN A 142 -50.33 -18.84 35.43
N ALA A 143 -49.62 -19.44 36.39
CA ALA A 143 -50.07 -19.54 37.78
C ALA A 143 -50.42 -18.18 38.40
N GLN A 144 -49.56 -17.18 38.19
CA GLN A 144 -49.76 -15.83 38.71
C GLN A 144 -50.98 -15.14 38.10
N GLN A 145 -51.15 -15.23 36.78
CA GLN A 145 -52.32 -14.69 36.08
C GLN A 145 -53.61 -15.43 36.50
N PHE A 146 -53.56 -16.76 36.62
CA PHE A 146 -54.71 -17.56 37.04
C PHE A 146 -55.18 -17.18 38.44
N SER A 147 -54.25 -17.03 39.39
CA SER A 147 -54.54 -16.60 40.77
C SER A 147 -55.01 -15.14 40.89
N GLN A 148 -54.84 -14.31 39.85
CA GLN A 148 -55.35 -12.94 39.80
C GLN A 148 -56.72 -12.82 39.11
N VAL A 149 -57.01 -13.72 38.15
CA VAL A 149 -58.17 -13.62 37.24
C VAL A 149 -59.28 -14.60 37.59
N ALA A 150 -58.92 -15.86 37.86
CA ALA A 150 -59.89 -16.94 38.10
C ALA A 150 -60.12 -17.18 39.60
N MET A 151 -59.20 -16.71 40.44
CA MET A 151 -59.28 -16.74 41.89
C MET A 151 -59.09 -15.32 42.40
N ILE A 152 -59.89 -14.91 43.39
CA ILE A 152 -59.59 -13.70 44.15
C ILE A 152 -59.05 -14.18 45.48
N ALA A 153 -57.73 -14.41 45.55
CA ALA A 153 -57.07 -14.73 46.80
C ALA A 153 -57.31 -13.60 47.82
N GLN A 154 -57.53 -13.97 49.09
CA GLN A 154 -57.84 -13.03 50.16
C GLN A 154 -56.69 -11.99 50.30
N GLY A 155 -56.96 -10.74 49.95
CA GLY A 155 -56.02 -9.61 50.02
C GLY A 155 -55.43 -9.14 48.67
N ASP A 156 -55.46 -9.94 47.61
CA ASP A 156 -54.82 -9.56 46.32
C ASP A 156 -55.68 -8.61 45.47
N PHE A 157 -57.01 -8.64 45.60
CA PHE A 157 -57.88 -7.64 44.97
C PHE A 157 -57.68 -6.24 45.56
N GLN A 158 -57.36 -6.15 46.86
CA GLN A 158 -57.01 -4.89 47.50
C GLN A 158 -55.75 -4.28 46.90
N LYS A 159 -54.75 -5.11 46.52
CA LYS A 159 -53.55 -4.64 45.81
C LYS A 159 -53.88 -4.07 44.43
N LEU A 160 -54.81 -4.66 43.69
CA LEU A 160 -55.27 -4.13 42.40
C LEU A 160 -55.96 -2.76 42.55
N LEU A 161 -56.84 -2.62 43.57
CA LEU A 161 -57.55 -1.36 43.85
C LEU A 161 -56.60 -0.24 44.30
N LEU A 162 -55.56 -0.59 45.09
CA LEU A 162 -54.60 0.35 45.66
C LEU A 162 -53.35 0.56 44.80
N ALA A 163 -53.15 -0.22 43.74
CA ALA A 163 -52.00 -0.08 42.84
C ALA A 163 -51.98 1.32 42.20
N ASP A 164 -50.78 1.90 42.11
CA ASP A 164 -50.57 3.16 41.40
C ASP A 164 -50.76 3.00 39.89
N SER A 165 -50.76 4.11 39.15
CA SER A 165 -51.04 4.09 37.70
C SER A 165 -50.05 3.21 36.91
N LYS A 166 -48.77 3.18 37.31
CA LYS A 166 -47.74 2.40 36.60
C LYS A 166 -47.88 0.91 36.88
N ASP A 167 -48.11 0.53 38.13
CA ASP A 167 -48.28 -0.87 38.50
C ASP A 167 -49.61 -1.42 38.03
N ARG A 168 -50.68 -0.61 38.06
CA ARG A 168 -51.96 -0.94 37.43
C ARG A 168 -51.81 -1.14 35.92
N GLN A 169 -51.03 -0.31 35.23
CA GLN A 169 -50.71 -0.49 33.81
C GLN A 169 -49.96 -1.81 33.55
N LYS A 170 -48.99 -2.19 34.40
CA LYS A 170 -48.29 -3.49 34.27
C LYS A 170 -49.24 -4.67 34.48
N ILE A 171 -50.11 -4.58 35.49
CA ILE A 171 -51.11 -5.62 35.77
C ILE A 171 -52.07 -5.77 34.57
N PHE A 172 -52.60 -4.67 34.04
CA PHE A 172 -53.48 -4.71 32.86
C PHE A 172 -52.76 -5.14 31.59
N SER A 173 -51.51 -4.73 31.39
CA SER A 173 -50.69 -5.18 30.26
C SER A 173 -50.48 -6.69 30.27
N THR A 174 -50.29 -7.26 31.46
CA THR A 174 -50.16 -8.71 31.67
C THR A 174 -51.50 -9.43 31.52
N LEU A 175 -52.59 -8.81 32.00
CA LEU A 175 -53.95 -9.34 31.92
C LEU A 175 -54.47 -9.42 30.48
N PHE A 176 -54.25 -8.37 29.71
CA PHE A 176 -54.70 -8.24 28.32
C PHE A 176 -53.62 -8.64 27.29
N SER A 177 -52.47 -9.14 27.76
CA SER A 177 -51.35 -9.56 26.90
C SER A 177 -50.85 -8.47 25.92
N THR A 178 -50.89 -7.19 26.32
CA THR A 178 -50.48 -6.08 25.46
C THR A 178 -48.98 -5.81 25.47
N GLY A 179 -48.19 -6.62 26.20
CA GLY A 179 -46.73 -6.52 26.25
C GLY A 179 -46.03 -6.64 24.87
N ASN A 180 -46.67 -7.28 23.89
CA ASN A 180 -46.15 -7.38 22.53
C ASN A 180 -46.06 -6.01 21.83
N PHE A 181 -47.01 -5.10 22.08
CA PHE A 181 -46.97 -3.74 21.54
C PHE A 181 -45.82 -2.93 22.14
N GLY A 182 -45.55 -3.09 23.44
CA GLY A 182 -44.40 -2.47 24.10
C GLY A 182 -43.08 -2.89 23.45
N ARG A 183 -42.87 -4.20 23.23
CA ARG A 183 -41.67 -4.73 22.55
C ARG A 183 -41.51 -4.18 21.14
N PHE A 184 -42.61 -4.05 20.40
CA PHE A 184 -42.61 -3.45 19.06
C PHE A 184 -42.18 -1.97 19.09
N THR A 185 -42.77 -1.17 19.99
CA THR A 185 -42.41 0.23 20.17
C THR A 185 -40.95 0.42 20.59
N ASP A 186 -40.46 -0.42 21.51
CA ASP A 186 -39.07 -0.37 21.96
C ASP A 186 -38.11 -0.68 20.80
N ARG A 187 -38.42 -1.69 19.98
CA ARG A 187 -37.61 -2.02 18.81
C ARG A 187 -37.57 -0.88 17.79
N LEU A 188 -38.71 -0.21 17.54
CA LEU A 188 -38.76 0.97 16.66
C LEU A 188 -37.90 2.12 17.20
N ARG A 189 -37.95 2.42 18.50
CA ARG A 189 -37.10 3.45 19.11
C ARG A 189 -35.62 3.14 18.99
N THR A 190 -35.24 1.88 19.13
CA THR A 190 -33.85 1.46 18.91
C THR A 190 -33.40 1.73 17.48
N LEU A 191 -34.20 1.30 16.49
CA LEU A 191 -33.90 1.52 15.07
C LEU A 191 -33.85 3.02 14.70
N GLU A 192 -34.76 3.83 15.25
CA GLU A 192 -34.73 5.29 15.08
C GLU A 192 -33.44 5.89 15.64
N GLY A 193 -33.02 5.47 16.84
CA GLY A 193 -31.78 5.91 17.47
C GLY A 193 -30.54 5.55 16.66
N GLU A 194 -30.46 4.32 16.16
CA GLU A 194 -29.38 3.83 15.29
C GLU A 194 -29.28 4.67 14.01
N ALA A 195 -30.40 4.86 13.30
CA ALA A 195 -30.44 5.65 12.07
C ALA A 195 -30.08 7.13 12.31
N ARG A 196 -30.49 7.70 13.45
CA ARG A 196 -30.15 9.08 13.83
C ARG A 196 -28.66 9.25 14.08
N ALA A 197 -28.05 8.29 14.80
CA ALA A 197 -26.62 8.32 15.08
C ALA A 197 -25.80 8.17 13.79
N GLU A 198 -26.22 7.29 12.86
CA GLU A 198 -25.58 7.13 11.56
C GLU A 198 -25.64 8.42 10.73
N LYS A 199 -26.81 9.08 10.68
CA LYS A 199 -26.97 10.38 10.03
C LYS A 199 -26.03 11.43 10.60
N GLU A 200 -25.90 11.53 11.93
CA GLU A 200 -25.00 12.49 12.57
C GLU A 200 -23.53 12.22 12.24
N ASN A 201 -23.12 10.96 12.23
CA ASN A 201 -21.77 10.55 11.84
C ASN A 201 -21.47 10.90 10.38
N LEU A 202 -22.36 10.54 9.45
CA LEU A 202 -22.22 10.88 8.03
C LEU A 202 -22.19 12.40 7.82
N SER A 203 -23.05 13.15 8.50
CA SER A 203 -23.07 14.61 8.45
C SER A 203 -21.73 15.21 8.89
N ARG A 204 -21.13 14.67 9.96
CA ARG A 204 -19.83 15.10 10.47
C ARG A 204 -18.71 14.76 9.49
N GLU A 205 -18.73 13.57 8.90
CA GLU A 205 -17.74 13.12 7.92
C GLU A 205 -17.78 13.98 6.65
N ILE A 206 -18.98 14.33 6.16
CA ILE A 206 -19.18 15.26 5.04
C ILE A 206 -18.58 16.63 5.37
N LEU A 207 -18.85 17.18 6.57
CA LEU A 207 -18.30 18.45 7.03
C LEU A 207 -16.77 18.47 7.08
N LEU A 208 -16.18 17.40 7.62
CA LEU A 208 -14.72 17.25 7.68
C LEU A 208 -14.09 17.12 6.29
N THR A 209 -14.74 16.38 5.40
CA THR A 209 -14.29 16.20 4.02
C THR A 209 -14.38 17.51 3.23
N ARG A 210 -15.47 18.27 3.40
CA ARG A 210 -15.66 19.62 2.83
C ARG A 210 -14.62 20.62 3.29
N ALA A 211 -14.21 20.56 4.57
CA ALA A 211 -13.15 21.42 5.09
C ALA A 211 -11.77 21.08 4.49
N ARG A 212 -11.54 19.81 4.12
CA ARG A 212 -10.28 19.31 3.52
C ARG A 212 -10.24 19.41 1.99
N ALA A 213 -11.38 19.51 1.34
CA ALA A 213 -11.45 19.63 -0.12
C ALA A 213 -10.81 20.96 -0.55
N GLU A 214 -9.67 20.87 -1.22
CA GLU A 214 -9.08 21.95 -2.00
C GLU A 214 -9.76 21.97 -3.37
N ILE A 215 -10.69 22.90 -3.56
CA ILE A 215 -11.35 23.12 -4.86
C ILE A 215 -10.50 24.16 -5.61
N PRO A 216 -9.88 23.81 -6.74
CA PRO A 216 -9.14 24.78 -7.54
C PRO A 216 -10.05 25.92 -8.00
N ALA A 217 -9.53 27.16 -8.02
CA ALA A 217 -10.28 28.34 -8.46
C ALA A 217 -10.83 28.24 -9.91
N ALA A 218 -10.30 27.31 -10.72
CA ALA A 218 -10.82 27.00 -12.06
C ALA A 218 -12.20 26.30 -12.06
N VAL A 219 -12.59 25.68 -10.94
CA VAL A 219 -13.84 24.92 -10.79
C VAL A 219 -14.99 25.85 -10.41
N LEU A 220 -14.74 26.76 -9.46
CA LEU A 220 -15.68 27.72 -8.89
C LEU A 220 -14.94 29.01 -8.53
N GLU A 221 -15.58 30.17 -8.74
CA GLU A 221 -15.09 31.44 -8.21
C GLU A 221 -14.94 31.35 -6.68
N GLU A 222 -13.91 32.01 -6.14
CA GLU A 222 -13.49 31.89 -4.73
C GLU A 222 -14.64 32.24 -3.75
N GLU A 223 -15.52 33.19 -4.12
CA GLU A 223 -16.74 33.52 -3.38
C GLU A 223 -17.78 32.37 -3.36
N ALA A 224 -17.88 31.60 -4.44
CA ALA A 224 -18.80 30.47 -4.51
C ALA A 224 -18.29 29.28 -3.67
N VAL A 225 -16.95 29.08 -3.59
CA VAL A 225 -16.33 28.11 -2.69
C VAL A 225 -16.54 28.50 -1.22
N GLY A 226 -16.47 29.80 -0.89
CA GLY A 226 -16.80 30.31 0.44
C GLY A 226 -18.26 30.04 0.83
N LYS A 227 -19.21 30.35 -0.05
CA LYS A 227 -20.64 30.04 0.18
C LYS A 227 -20.89 28.55 0.33
N LEU A 228 -20.29 27.73 -0.54
CA LEU A 228 -20.30 26.27 -0.45
C LEU A 228 -19.56 25.71 0.76
N ARG A 229 -18.83 26.52 1.54
CA ARG A 229 -18.26 26.16 2.85
C ARG A 229 -19.14 26.57 4.03
N GLU A 230 -20.04 27.53 3.84
CA GLU A 230 -20.91 28.06 4.90
C GLU A 230 -22.38 27.55 4.85
N THR A 231 -22.94 27.19 3.69
CA THR A 231 -24.34 26.74 3.59
C THR A 231 -24.51 25.21 3.74
N PRO A 232 -25.33 24.71 4.70
CA PRO A 232 -25.47 23.27 4.95
C PRO A 232 -26.35 22.49 3.95
N TYR A 233 -27.10 23.16 3.06
CA TYR A 233 -28.26 22.55 2.38
C TYR A 233 -28.22 22.52 0.85
N GLU A 234 -27.16 23.00 0.20
CA GLU A 234 -27.05 22.96 -1.27
C GLU A 234 -26.19 21.78 -1.75
N TRP A 235 -26.70 20.56 -1.58
CA TRP A 235 -25.95 19.35 -1.96
C TRP A 235 -25.76 19.22 -3.48
N GLU A 236 -26.71 19.73 -4.28
CA GLU A 236 -26.70 19.68 -5.75
C GLU A 236 -25.59 20.56 -6.34
N THR A 237 -25.38 21.76 -5.77
CA THR A 237 -24.30 22.67 -6.20
C THR A 237 -22.92 22.10 -5.84
N MET A 238 -22.80 21.46 -4.67
CA MET A 238 -21.58 20.77 -4.28
C MET A 238 -21.29 19.56 -5.17
N GLU A 239 -22.30 18.74 -5.49
CA GLU A 239 -22.14 17.59 -6.39
C GLU A 239 -21.66 18.05 -7.77
N ALA A 240 -22.28 19.09 -8.34
CA ALA A 240 -21.89 19.65 -9.63
C ALA A 240 -20.44 20.19 -9.61
N ALA A 241 -20.05 20.86 -8.52
CA ALA A 241 -18.69 21.37 -8.35
C ALA A 241 -17.65 20.26 -8.26
N LEU A 242 -17.92 19.21 -7.48
CA LEU A 242 -17.05 18.04 -7.36
C LEU A 242 -16.92 17.30 -8.69
N GLN A 243 -18.03 17.14 -9.43
CA GLN A 243 -17.99 16.51 -10.75
C GLN A 243 -17.12 17.31 -11.73
N LYS A 244 -17.25 18.64 -11.74
CA LYS A 244 -16.42 19.51 -12.59
C LYS A 244 -14.93 19.45 -12.20
N ALA A 245 -14.61 19.31 -10.91
CA ALA A 245 -13.23 19.10 -10.46
C ALA A 245 -12.68 17.76 -11.00
N VAL A 246 -13.46 16.68 -10.90
CA VAL A 246 -13.12 15.35 -11.46
C VAL A 246 -12.87 15.43 -12.96
N ASP A 247 -13.69 16.19 -13.70
CA ASP A 247 -13.54 16.34 -15.16
C ASP A 247 -12.26 17.12 -15.53
N LEU A 248 -11.94 18.21 -14.81
CA LEU A 248 -10.69 18.96 -15.02
C LEU A 248 -9.46 18.10 -14.70
N ASP A 249 -9.53 17.33 -13.63
CA ASP A 249 -8.49 16.39 -13.24
C ASP A 249 -8.26 15.33 -14.34
N ALA A 250 -9.33 14.79 -14.93
CA ALA A 250 -9.24 13.81 -16.01
C ALA A 250 -8.59 14.39 -17.27
N ALA A 251 -8.92 15.64 -17.62
CA ALA A 251 -8.29 16.34 -18.74
C ALA A 251 -6.79 16.61 -18.47
N ALA A 252 -6.42 16.94 -17.23
CA ALA A 252 -5.02 17.09 -16.84
C ALA A 252 -4.24 15.76 -16.95
N GLU A 253 -4.85 14.64 -16.56
CA GLU A 253 -4.28 13.28 -16.68
C GLU A 253 -3.94 12.95 -18.14
N GLU A 254 -4.89 13.17 -19.06
CA GLU A 254 -4.68 12.87 -20.47
C GLU A 254 -3.52 13.70 -21.06
N ARG A 255 -3.44 14.98 -20.66
CA ARG A 255 -2.33 15.86 -21.04
C ARG A 255 -0.99 15.38 -20.49
N LEU A 256 -0.93 14.98 -19.22
CA LEU A 256 0.27 14.44 -18.58
C LEU A 256 0.72 13.13 -19.22
N SER A 257 -0.21 12.24 -19.55
CA SER A 257 0.10 11.01 -20.28
C SER A 257 0.68 11.30 -21.68
N GLY A 258 0.16 12.32 -22.38
CA GLY A 258 0.72 12.77 -23.65
C GLY A 258 2.16 13.28 -23.49
N ASN A 259 2.38 14.19 -22.54
CA ASN A 259 3.70 14.76 -22.24
C ASN A 259 4.74 13.70 -21.84
N LEU A 260 4.33 12.62 -21.15
CA LEU A 260 5.21 11.51 -20.78
C LEU A 260 5.71 10.78 -22.03
N LYS A 261 4.78 10.38 -22.92
CA LYS A 261 5.13 9.68 -24.17
C LYS A 261 6.04 10.52 -25.05
N GLU A 262 5.78 11.82 -25.13
CA GLU A 262 6.63 12.76 -25.88
C GLU A 262 8.03 12.87 -25.26
N ASN A 263 8.14 12.98 -23.92
CA ASN A 263 9.43 12.99 -23.24
C ASN A 263 10.20 11.66 -23.36
N GLU A 264 9.52 10.52 -23.31
CA GLU A 264 10.14 9.20 -23.54
C GLU A 264 10.74 9.11 -24.93
N THR A 265 9.99 9.55 -25.94
CA THR A 265 10.44 9.59 -27.34
C THR A 265 11.63 10.53 -27.51
N ARG A 266 11.55 11.73 -26.91
CA ARG A 266 12.64 12.71 -26.93
C ARG A 266 13.90 12.19 -26.23
N ARG A 267 13.76 11.52 -25.08
CA ARG A 267 14.88 10.92 -24.34
C ARG A 267 15.54 9.81 -25.15
N ALA A 268 14.75 8.95 -25.81
CA ALA A 268 15.29 7.90 -26.68
C ALA A 268 16.13 8.50 -27.81
N GLY A 269 15.65 9.57 -28.46
CA GLY A 269 16.42 10.29 -29.49
C GLY A 269 17.72 10.89 -28.96
N LEU A 270 17.70 11.51 -27.78
CA LEU A 270 18.90 12.06 -27.14
C LEU A 270 19.92 10.98 -26.76
N LEU A 271 19.49 9.82 -26.27
CA LEU A 271 20.37 8.70 -25.96
C LEU A 271 21.12 8.20 -27.19
N THR A 272 20.43 8.08 -28.33
CA THR A 272 21.07 7.73 -29.60
C THR A 272 22.08 8.79 -30.04
N ALA A 273 21.75 10.08 -29.89
CA ALA A 273 22.68 11.17 -30.19
C ALA A 273 23.91 11.14 -29.27
N ILE A 274 23.75 10.86 -27.98
CA ILE A 274 24.86 10.70 -27.02
C ILE A 274 25.77 9.55 -27.44
N GLN A 275 25.22 8.40 -27.82
CA GLN A 275 26.00 7.26 -28.27
C GLN A 275 26.85 7.62 -29.50
N SER A 276 26.25 8.25 -30.50
CA SER A 276 26.98 8.72 -31.69
C SER A 276 28.06 9.76 -31.34
N GLY A 277 27.79 10.66 -30.39
CA GLY A 277 28.75 11.66 -29.92
C GLY A 277 29.94 11.06 -29.18
N ARG A 278 29.73 9.98 -28.41
CA ARG A 278 30.81 9.24 -27.73
C ARG A 278 31.74 8.56 -28.72
N GLU A 279 31.20 7.95 -29.77
CA GLU A 279 32.01 7.34 -30.84
C GLU A 279 32.88 8.40 -31.56
N VAL A 280 32.32 9.58 -31.80
CA VAL A 280 33.04 10.71 -32.37
C VAL A 280 34.16 11.20 -31.46
N ASN A 281 33.87 11.38 -30.16
CA ASN A 281 34.89 11.81 -29.19
C ASN A 281 36.05 10.80 -29.09
N ALA A 282 35.76 9.49 -29.17
CA ALA A 282 36.79 8.47 -29.21
C ALA A 282 37.70 8.61 -30.45
N ARG A 283 37.13 8.94 -31.61
CA ARG A 283 37.91 9.22 -32.84
C ARG A 283 38.75 10.49 -32.72
N LEU A 284 38.24 11.54 -32.07
CA LEU A 284 39.00 12.77 -31.81
C LEU A 284 40.18 12.51 -30.85
N ALA A 285 39.99 11.70 -29.81
CA ALA A 285 41.08 11.32 -28.90
C ALA A 285 42.19 10.53 -29.64
N GLU A 286 41.81 9.60 -30.53
CA GLU A 286 42.78 8.89 -31.37
C GLU A 286 43.52 9.83 -32.32
N LEU A 287 42.84 10.82 -32.90
CA LEU A 287 43.48 11.86 -33.72
C LEU A 287 44.53 12.64 -32.91
N SER A 288 44.22 13.06 -31.68
CA SER A 288 45.19 13.75 -30.82
C SER A 288 46.40 12.88 -30.50
N ARG A 289 46.22 11.56 -30.31
CA ARG A 289 47.32 10.61 -30.11
C ARG A 289 48.21 10.50 -31.34
N VAL A 290 47.61 10.30 -32.52
CA VAL A 290 48.34 10.21 -33.79
C VAL A 290 49.07 11.52 -34.10
N GLN A 291 48.47 12.68 -33.77
CA GLN A 291 49.15 13.97 -33.87
C GLN A 291 50.40 14.02 -32.99
N GLN A 292 50.32 13.64 -31.72
CA GLN A 292 51.49 13.60 -30.82
C GLN A 292 52.59 12.65 -31.32
N GLU A 293 52.20 11.46 -31.79
CA GLU A 293 53.13 10.48 -32.38
C GLU A 293 53.84 11.05 -33.61
N LEU A 294 53.12 11.77 -34.48
CA LEU A 294 53.70 12.43 -35.65
C LEU A 294 54.68 13.54 -35.25
N THR A 295 54.36 14.35 -34.24
CA THR A 295 55.29 15.39 -33.76
C THR A 295 56.58 14.76 -33.25
N LEU A 296 56.48 13.66 -32.51
CA LEU A 296 57.65 12.91 -32.02
C LEU A 296 58.48 12.33 -33.17
N GLN A 297 57.82 11.75 -34.18
CA GLN A 297 58.47 11.24 -35.40
C GLN A 297 59.18 12.36 -36.18
N GLN A 298 58.58 13.56 -36.27
CA GLN A 298 59.18 14.71 -36.93
C GLN A 298 60.42 15.23 -36.21
N VAL A 299 60.39 15.27 -34.86
CA VAL A 299 61.55 15.62 -34.04
C VAL A 299 62.68 14.61 -34.27
N ARG A 300 62.39 13.30 -34.19
CA ARG A 300 63.38 12.24 -34.47
C ARG A 300 63.96 12.34 -35.87
N ALA A 301 63.12 12.62 -36.88
CA ALA A 301 63.58 12.80 -38.26
C ALA A 301 64.44 14.07 -38.43
N ALA A 302 64.22 15.11 -37.64
CA ALA A 302 65.08 16.30 -37.61
C ALA A 302 66.43 16.01 -36.93
N GLU A 303 66.42 15.33 -35.78
CA GLU A 303 67.62 14.89 -35.06
C GLU A 303 68.51 13.99 -35.95
N MET A 304 67.89 13.02 -36.63
CA MET A 304 68.61 12.12 -37.56
C MET A 304 69.23 12.87 -38.74
N ARG A 305 68.54 13.88 -39.29
CA ARG A 305 69.11 14.75 -40.35
C ARG A 305 70.29 15.58 -39.84
N GLY A 306 70.21 16.09 -38.61
CA GLY A 306 71.34 16.77 -37.97
C GLY A 306 72.55 15.86 -37.82
N ALA A 307 72.33 14.63 -37.34
CA ALA A 307 73.38 13.62 -37.20
C ALA A 307 74.00 13.20 -38.55
N GLU A 308 73.22 13.12 -39.63
CA GLU A 308 73.75 12.89 -40.98
C GLU A 308 74.63 14.04 -41.47
N GLU A 309 74.20 15.29 -41.27
CA GLU A 309 74.98 16.44 -41.70
C GLU A 309 76.29 16.56 -40.91
N GLU A 310 76.28 16.31 -39.60
CA GLU A 310 77.50 16.21 -38.79
C GLU A 310 78.43 15.10 -39.29
N LEU A 311 77.88 13.92 -39.61
CA LEU A 311 78.66 12.80 -40.15
C LEU A 311 79.24 13.13 -41.54
N ARG A 312 78.47 13.80 -42.40
CA ARG A 312 78.90 14.26 -43.72
C ARG A 312 80.02 15.29 -43.62
N LEU A 313 79.87 16.27 -42.73
CA LEU A 313 80.91 17.27 -42.44
C LEU A 313 82.15 16.61 -41.85
N SER A 314 81.99 15.62 -40.97
CA SER A 314 83.11 14.83 -40.44
C SER A 314 83.84 14.03 -41.53
N ALA A 315 83.12 13.39 -42.45
CA ALA A 315 83.71 12.67 -43.58
C ALA A 315 84.42 13.60 -44.57
N LEU A 316 83.86 14.79 -44.83
CA LEU A 316 84.49 15.82 -45.66
C LEU A 316 85.75 16.38 -44.98
N ALA A 317 85.70 16.60 -43.66
CA ALA A 317 86.86 17.02 -42.89
C ALA A 317 87.99 15.99 -42.95
N GLU A 318 87.70 14.69 -42.85
CA GLU A 318 88.70 13.62 -42.98
C GLU A 318 89.34 13.55 -44.38
N THR A 319 88.61 13.90 -45.44
CA THR A 319 89.15 13.93 -46.81
C THR A 319 89.98 15.19 -47.10
N VAL A 320 89.66 16.32 -46.47
CA VAL A 320 90.35 17.61 -46.67
C VAL A 320 91.58 17.75 -45.76
N ARG A 321 91.53 17.20 -44.54
CA ARG A 321 92.62 17.26 -43.54
C ARG A 321 94.00 16.84 -44.06
N PRO A 322 94.19 15.70 -44.75
CA PRO A 322 95.50 15.33 -45.28
C PRO A 322 96.03 16.30 -46.35
N LYS A 323 95.14 16.95 -47.12
CA LYS A 323 95.53 17.98 -48.10
C LYS A 323 95.92 19.30 -47.43
N ALA A 324 95.23 19.68 -46.36
CA ALA A 324 95.56 20.86 -45.56
C ALA A 324 96.89 20.70 -44.79
N ASP A 325 97.11 19.50 -44.23
CA ASP A 325 98.36 19.15 -43.55
C ASP A 325 99.55 19.11 -44.54
N ALA A 326 99.34 18.61 -45.76
CA ALA A 326 100.36 18.63 -46.82
C ALA A 326 100.71 20.07 -47.26
N CYS A 327 99.71 20.95 -47.38
CA CYS A 327 99.91 22.34 -47.76
C CYS A 327 100.68 23.13 -46.68
N THR A 328 100.35 22.92 -45.40
CA THR A 328 101.07 23.53 -44.28
C THR A 328 102.51 23.02 -44.15
N ALA A 329 102.76 21.73 -44.42
CA ALA A 329 104.10 21.18 -44.50
C ALA A 329 104.93 21.82 -45.64
N ALA A 330 104.35 21.98 -46.83
CA ALA A 330 105.03 22.61 -47.96
C ALA A 330 105.39 24.09 -47.70
N VAL A 331 104.51 24.84 -47.03
CA VAL A 331 104.79 26.24 -46.63
C VAL A 331 105.94 26.32 -45.62
N ARG A 332 106.02 25.38 -44.66
CA ARG A 332 107.17 25.29 -43.73
C ARG A 332 108.47 24.96 -44.46
N GLN A 333 108.42 24.04 -45.42
CA GLN A 333 109.59 23.64 -46.20
C GLN A 333 110.11 24.80 -47.06
N LYS A 334 109.21 25.60 -47.67
CA LYS A 334 109.60 26.81 -48.39
C LYS A 334 110.31 27.83 -47.49
N ARG A 335 109.76 28.10 -46.28
CA ARG A 335 110.41 29.01 -45.32
C ARG A 335 111.80 28.53 -44.90
N ALA A 336 111.96 27.23 -44.66
CA ALA A 336 113.27 26.65 -44.32
C ALA A 336 114.28 26.79 -45.47
N CYS A 337 113.84 26.65 -46.73
CA CYS A 337 114.67 26.92 -47.90
C CYS A 337 115.06 28.41 -48.02
N ASP A 338 114.11 29.32 -47.80
CA ASP A 338 114.36 30.77 -47.85
C ASP A 338 115.37 31.20 -46.75
N GLU A 339 115.27 30.61 -45.55
CA GLU A 339 116.23 30.82 -44.45
C GLU A 339 117.63 30.24 -44.77
N ALA A 340 117.70 29.08 -45.44
CA ALA A 340 118.97 28.47 -45.85
C ALA A 340 119.68 29.26 -46.97
N VAL A 341 118.92 29.85 -47.91
CA VAL A 341 119.46 30.73 -48.96
C VAL A 341 120.05 32.00 -48.36
N ALA A 342 119.35 32.63 -47.40
CA ALA A 342 119.86 33.80 -46.68
C ALA A 342 121.14 33.51 -45.87
N ALA A 343 121.28 32.30 -45.31
CA ALA A 343 122.49 31.86 -44.62
C ALA A 343 123.68 31.68 -45.58
N GLY A 344 123.43 31.12 -46.78
CA GLY A 344 124.45 30.93 -47.81
C GLY A 344 124.98 32.22 -48.42
N GLU A 345 124.13 33.22 -48.64
CA GLU A 345 124.54 34.54 -49.15
C GLU A 345 125.44 35.30 -48.16
N LYS A 346 125.18 35.14 -46.85
CA LYS A 346 126.01 35.71 -45.78
C LYS A 346 127.40 35.07 -45.72
N GLN A 347 127.47 33.75 -45.94
CA GLN A 347 128.72 33.00 -45.96
C GLN A 347 129.60 33.34 -47.18
N LEU A 348 128.97 33.63 -48.33
CA LEU A 348 129.66 34.05 -49.56
C LEU A 348 130.30 35.45 -49.42
N ALA A 349 129.63 36.37 -48.72
CA ALA A 349 130.13 37.72 -48.43
C ALA A 349 131.38 37.68 -47.53
N ASP A 350 131.36 36.84 -46.48
CA ASP A 350 132.48 36.69 -45.55
C ASP A 350 133.72 36.04 -46.20
N THR A 351 133.54 35.10 -47.14
CA THR A 351 134.64 34.48 -47.89
C THR A 351 135.25 35.37 -48.98
N SER A 352 134.52 36.39 -49.47
CA SER A 352 135.05 37.33 -50.46
C SER A 352 136.03 38.35 -49.87
N ALA A 353 135.93 38.62 -48.56
CA ALA A 353 136.81 39.55 -47.84
C ALA A 353 138.14 38.90 -47.40
N ALA A 354 138.21 37.58 -47.25
CA ALA A 354 139.41 36.84 -46.85
C ALA A 354 140.38 36.51 -48.02
N LEU A 355 139.92 36.61 -49.28
CA LEU A 355 140.68 36.20 -50.48
C LEU A 355 141.66 37.27 -51.00
N ALA A 356 141.61 38.51 -50.49
CA ALA A 356 142.48 39.60 -50.94
C ALA A 356 143.82 39.70 -50.17
N ALA A 357 143.95 38.99 -49.04
CA ALA A 357 145.12 39.04 -48.15
C ALA A 357 146.08 37.84 -48.28
N ALA A 358 145.78 36.87 -49.16
CA ALA A 358 146.64 35.74 -49.46
C ALA A 358 147.04 35.76 -50.96
N LYS A 359 147.87 36.73 -51.32
CA LYS A 359 148.67 36.73 -52.55
C LYS A 359 150.13 36.45 -52.16
N ASN A 360 150.87 35.74 -53.03
CA ASN A 360 152.32 35.49 -53.01
C ASN A 360 152.84 34.36 -52.09
N ASP A 361 152.52 33.13 -52.47
CA ASP A 361 153.35 31.90 -52.34
C ASP A 361 152.51 30.77 -52.99
N LEU A 362 152.97 29.86 -53.83
CA LEU A 362 154.25 29.55 -54.44
C LEU A 362 153.93 28.57 -55.58
N ALA A 363 154.64 28.70 -56.70
CA ALA A 363 154.58 27.77 -57.82
C ALA A 363 155.21 26.39 -57.47
N LEU A 364 154.82 25.36 -58.23
CA LEU A 364 155.25 23.95 -58.23
C LEU A 364 154.70 23.04 -57.12
N GLU A 365 153.63 22.31 -57.45
CA GLU A 365 153.64 20.84 -57.50
C GLU A 365 152.30 20.36 -58.09
N GLU A 366 152.35 20.07 -59.39
CA GLU A 366 151.40 19.19 -60.05
C GLU A 366 151.74 17.73 -59.74
N LYS A 367 150.69 16.89 -59.68
CA LYS A 367 150.65 15.41 -59.86
C LYS A 367 151.03 14.50 -58.68
N ASN A 368 149.97 13.98 -58.02
CA ASN A 368 149.37 12.66 -58.35
C ASN A 368 147.97 12.60 -57.69
N LEU A 369 146.88 12.54 -58.48
CA LEU A 369 146.18 11.34 -58.98
C LEU A 369 145.34 10.58 -57.90
N PRO A 370 144.22 9.94 -58.27
CA PRO A 370 142.87 10.32 -57.85
C PRO A 370 142.07 9.11 -57.29
N GLN A 371 140.84 9.34 -56.83
CA GLN A 371 139.71 8.43 -57.14
C GLN A 371 138.37 9.04 -56.70
N GLN A 372 137.59 9.47 -57.70
CA GLN A 372 136.14 9.43 -57.62
C GLN A 372 135.71 7.99 -57.89
N GLU A 373 134.90 7.42 -57.00
CA GLU A 373 133.79 6.47 -57.28
C GLU A 373 133.16 6.11 -55.91
N LYS A 374 132.00 6.69 -55.57
CA LYS A 374 130.63 6.31 -55.95
C LYS A 374 129.98 5.36 -54.93
N LEU A 375 128.84 5.84 -54.43
CA LEU A 375 127.68 5.11 -53.95
C LEU A 375 127.92 3.88 -53.06
N THR A 376 127.69 4.09 -51.78
CA THR A 376 126.97 3.14 -50.92
C THR A 376 126.39 4.01 -49.79
N GLY A 377 125.09 4.14 -49.55
CA GLY A 377 123.86 3.54 -50.05
C GLY A 377 122.85 3.90 -48.96
N GLU A 378 121.89 4.79 -49.22
CA GLU A 378 120.48 4.47 -49.50
C GLU A 378 119.77 3.47 -48.56
N LEU A 379 120.33 3.17 -47.39
CA LEU A 379 119.74 2.29 -46.36
C LEU A 379 119.53 3.01 -45.02
N ARG A 380 119.25 4.31 -45.08
CA ARG A 380 118.64 5.07 -43.97
C ARG A 380 117.48 5.96 -44.44
N LEU A 381 116.88 5.61 -45.57
CA LEU A 381 115.67 6.25 -46.10
C LEU A 381 114.43 5.35 -45.97
N LEU A 382 114.53 4.21 -45.27
CA LEU A 382 113.47 3.20 -45.21
C LEU A 382 113.23 2.57 -43.83
N THR A 383 113.72 3.22 -42.75
CA THR A 383 113.53 2.72 -41.37
C THR A 383 112.61 3.60 -40.51
N GLU A 384 112.16 4.76 -41.00
CA GLU A 384 111.23 5.64 -40.27
C GLU A 384 109.77 5.60 -40.78
N SER A 385 109.48 4.86 -41.85
CA SER A 385 108.12 4.71 -42.40
C SER A 385 107.30 3.56 -41.77
N ARG A 386 107.86 2.82 -40.80
CA ARG A 386 107.21 1.66 -40.18
C ARG A 386 105.95 1.94 -39.32
N PRO A 387 105.74 3.12 -38.69
CA PRO A 387 104.49 3.41 -37.98
C PRO A 387 103.32 3.82 -38.88
N GLN A 388 103.53 3.95 -40.20
CA GLN A 388 102.51 4.45 -41.13
C GLN A 388 101.62 3.35 -41.73
N TYR A 389 102.05 2.08 -41.74
CA TYR A 389 101.24 0.99 -42.30
C TYR A 389 100.18 0.39 -41.35
N GLU A 390 100.35 0.50 -40.02
CA GLU A 390 99.28 0.15 -39.06
C GLU A 390 98.16 1.20 -39.02
N LYS A 391 98.48 2.49 -39.23
CA LYS A 391 97.49 3.57 -39.30
C LYS A 391 96.63 3.53 -40.56
N VAL A 392 97.17 3.03 -41.68
CA VAL A 392 96.43 2.91 -42.95
C VAL A 392 95.46 1.74 -42.94
N SER A 393 95.84 0.56 -42.39
CA SER A 393 94.89 -0.57 -42.30
C SER A 393 93.77 -0.30 -41.29
N ALA A 394 94.07 0.33 -40.15
CA ALA A 394 93.06 0.76 -39.17
C ALA A 394 92.08 1.78 -39.77
N ALA A 395 92.58 2.74 -40.56
CA ALA A 395 91.76 3.72 -41.27
C ALA A 395 90.89 3.08 -42.37
N GLU A 396 91.37 2.06 -43.09
CA GLU A 396 90.57 1.32 -44.07
C GLU A 396 89.46 0.47 -43.43
N THR A 397 89.73 -0.22 -42.31
CA THR A 397 88.67 -0.93 -41.56
C THR A 397 87.66 0.02 -40.94
N ALA A 398 88.10 1.16 -40.40
CA ALA A 398 87.21 2.20 -39.89
C ALA A 398 86.35 2.82 -41.00
N CYS A 399 86.91 3.01 -42.20
CA CYS A 399 86.18 3.50 -43.36
C CYS A 399 85.13 2.48 -43.85
N LYS A 400 85.46 1.18 -43.86
CA LYS A 400 84.51 0.11 -44.20
C LYS A 400 83.39 -0.03 -43.17
N GLN A 401 83.69 0.02 -41.87
CA GLN A 401 82.67 0.02 -40.81
C GLN A 401 81.76 1.25 -40.90
N LYS A 402 82.32 2.46 -41.06
CA LYS A 402 81.51 3.68 -41.21
C LYS A 402 80.67 3.69 -42.48
N LYS A 403 81.12 3.05 -43.57
CA LYS A 403 80.34 2.91 -44.80
C LYS A 403 79.17 1.91 -44.63
N ALA A 404 79.39 0.80 -43.93
CA ALA A 404 78.31 -0.13 -43.58
C ALA A 404 77.29 0.50 -42.60
N ASP A 405 77.76 1.30 -41.64
CA ASP A 405 76.89 2.08 -40.75
C ASP A 405 76.10 3.15 -41.50
N ALA A 406 76.69 3.79 -42.51
CA ALA A 406 75.99 4.73 -43.39
C ALA A 406 74.89 4.04 -44.20
N GLU A 407 75.17 2.88 -44.80
CA GLU A 407 74.18 2.11 -45.56
C GLU A 407 73.03 1.57 -44.67
N SER A 408 73.32 1.19 -43.41
CA SER A 408 72.28 0.74 -42.47
C SER A 408 71.40 1.91 -42.00
N LYS A 409 71.99 3.08 -41.76
CA LYS A 409 71.26 4.31 -41.43
C LYS A 409 70.43 4.82 -42.60
N GLU A 410 70.92 4.73 -43.84
CA GLU A 410 70.19 5.14 -45.04
C GLU A 410 68.94 4.28 -45.28
N LYS A 411 69.04 2.95 -45.07
CA LYS A 411 67.89 2.04 -45.06
C LYS A 411 66.90 2.33 -43.92
N ALA A 412 67.41 2.60 -42.72
CA ALA A 412 66.55 3.00 -41.60
C ALA A 412 65.80 4.31 -41.92
N LEU A 413 66.46 5.26 -42.60
CA LEU A 413 65.89 6.54 -42.97
C LEU A 413 64.86 6.44 -44.11
N SER A 414 65.06 5.54 -45.09
CA SER A 414 64.05 5.26 -46.12
C SER A 414 62.79 4.64 -45.49
N SER A 415 62.96 3.72 -44.53
CA SER A 415 61.84 3.12 -43.80
C SER A 415 61.11 4.14 -42.93
N ALA A 416 61.84 5.04 -42.26
CA ALA A 416 61.27 6.13 -41.47
C ALA A 416 60.55 7.17 -42.34
N ARG A 417 61.06 7.49 -43.54
CA ARG A 417 60.38 8.36 -44.50
C ARG A 417 59.07 7.76 -45.00
N ASN A 418 59.06 6.47 -45.34
CA ASN A 418 57.83 5.79 -45.76
C ASN A 418 56.79 5.73 -44.64
N ALA A 419 57.23 5.48 -43.40
CA ALA A 419 56.35 5.52 -42.23
C ALA A 419 55.80 6.94 -41.98
N LEU A 420 56.64 7.98 -42.12
CA LEU A 420 56.24 9.38 -41.99
C LEU A 420 55.22 9.78 -43.05
N ASP A 421 55.39 9.38 -44.30
CA ASP A 421 54.46 9.71 -45.37
C ASP A 421 53.13 8.95 -45.23
N GLY A 422 53.16 7.71 -44.74
CA GLY A 422 51.96 6.98 -44.32
C GLY A 422 51.18 7.69 -43.22
N GLU A 423 51.86 8.15 -42.16
CA GLU A 423 51.24 8.90 -41.06
C GLU A 423 50.78 10.30 -41.48
N LYS A 424 51.48 10.99 -42.39
CA LYS A 424 50.99 12.24 -42.98
C LYS A 424 49.68 12.04 -43.74
N ALA A 425 49.58 11.03 -44.59
CA ALA A 425 48.35 10.75 -45.34
C ALA A 425 47.17 10.45 -44.40
N ARG A 426 47.45 9.70 -43.33
CA ARG A 426 46.48 9.41 -42.26
C ARG A 426 46.03 10.67 -41.53
N LEU A 427 46.94 11.59 -41.24
CA LEU A 427 46.67 12.89 -40.62
C LEU A 427 45.78 13.79 -41.50
N THR A 428 46.01 13.81 -42.82
CA THR A 428 45.20 14.63 -43.75
C THR A 428 43.74 14.16 -43.76
N ASN A 429 43.52 12.84 -43.78
CA ASN A 429 42.19 12.25 -43.72
C ASN A 429 41.51 12.53 -42.37
N LEU A 430 42.23 12.43 -41.26
CA LEU A 430 41.68 12.69 -39.93
C LEU A 430 41.40 14.19 -39.69
N ARG A 431 42.20 15.12 -40.23
CA ARG A 431 41.94 16.57 -40.18
C ARG A 431 40.70 16.99 -40.97
N ALA A 432 40.46 16.36 -42.12
CA ALA A 432 39.23 16.58 -42.89
C ALA A 432 37.99 16.15 -42.08
N ALA A 433 38.09 15.09 -41.28
CA ALA A 433 37.04 14.66 -40.36
C ALA A 433 36.88 15.61 -39.15
N GLU A 434 37.96 16.11 -38.56
CA GLU A 434 37.97 16.99 -37.38
C GLU A 434 37.10 18.24 -37.53
N ALA A 435 37.14 18.90 -38.70
CA ALA A 435 36.36 20.11 -38.98
C ALA A 435 34.85 19.88 -38.87
N SER A 436 34.38 18.66 -39.17
CA SER A 436 32.95 18.29 -39.08
C SER A 436 32.52 17.86 -37.67
N LEU A 437 33.48 17.60 -36.76
CA LEU A 437 33.24 16.98 -35.45
C LEU A 437 33.44 17.94 -34.27
N ARG A 438 33.85 19.19 -34.53
CA ARG A 438 34.25 20.18 -33.52
C ARG A 438 33.15 20.52 -32.49
N ASP A 439 31.89 20.55 -32.91
CA ASP A 439 30.75 20.88 -32.04
C ASP A 439 30.17 19.67 -31.29
N VAL A 440 30.60 18.45 -31.63
CA VAL A 440 30.04 17.21 -31.09
C VAL A 440 30.25 17.05 -29.58
N PRO A 441 31.42 17.38 -28.98
CA PRO A 441 31.61 17.33 -27.53
C PRO A 441 30.65 18.26 -26.76
N ARG A 442 30.41 19.46 -27.29
CA ARG A 442 29.48 20.43 -26.68
C ARG A 442 28.05 19.92 -26.73
N LYS A 443 27.62 19.44 -27.91
CA LYS A 443 26.28 18.83 -28.10
C LYS A 443 26.09 17.56 -27.26
N LEU A 444 27.13 16.75 -27.08
CA LEU A 444 27.10 15.58 -26.21
C LEU A 444 26.78 15.97 -24.76
N SER A 445 27.51 16.95 -24.22
CA SER A 445 27.27 17.45 -22.86
C SER A 445 25.89 18.08 -22.71
N GLU A 446 25.43 18.87 -23.69
CA GLU A 446 24.07 19.43 -23.72
C GLU A 446 22.99 18.33 -23.71
N ASN A 447 23.19 17.26 -24.49
CA ASN A 447 22.27 16.14 -24.57
C ASN A 447 22.26 15.29 -23.29
N GLU A 448 23.42 15.04 -22.68
CA GLU A 448 23.53 14.33 -21.39
C GLU A 448 22.77 15.08 -20.28
N ALA A 449 22.95 16.40 -20.18
CA ALA A 449 22.19 17.23 -19.24
C ALA A 449 20.68 17.25 -19.55
N ALA A 450 20.29 17.22 -20.83
CA ALA A 450 18.89 17.15 -21.23
C ALA A 450 18.25 15.80 -20.89
N VAL A 451 18.98 14.69 -21.02
CA VAL A 451 18.53 13.34 -20.62
C VAL A 451 18.32 13.27 -19.11
N GLU A 452 19.24 13.84 -18.33
CA GLU A 452 19.10 13.87 -16.87
C GLU A 452 17.85 14.63 -16.44
N LYS A 453 17.61 15.83 -16.99
CA LYS A 453 16.38 16.61 -16.78
C LYS A 453 15.12 15.85 -17.21
N ALA A 454 15.14 15.20 -18.38
CA ALA A 454 14.02 14.41 -18.86
C ALA A 454 13.71 13.21 -17.94
N SER A 455 14.75 12.56 -17.40
CA SER A 455 14.59 11.44 -16.45
C SER A 455 13.95 11.88 -15.13
N GLU A 456 14.32 13.06 -14.62
CA GLU A 456 13.75 13.62 -13.40
C GLU A 456 12.28 14.01 -13.61
N LEU A 457 11.95 14.63 -14.74
CA LEU A 457 10.56 14.91 -15.11
C LEU A 457 9.73 13.63 -15.25
N GLN A 458 10.30 12.57 -15.86
CA GLN A 458 9.59 11.29 -15.99
C GLN A 458 9.30 10.66 -14.62
N LYS A 459 10.24 10.70 -13.67
CA LYS A 459 10.02 10.23 -12.30
C LYS A 459 8.89 10.99 -11.62
N ARG A 460 8.88 12.32 -11.74
CA ARG A 460 7.80 13.16 -11.18
C ARG A 460 6.45 12.85 -11.80
N ILE A 461 6.35 12.71 -13.13
CA ILE A 461 5.10 12.36 -13.80
C ILE A 461 4.61 10.96 -13.35
N ALA A 462 5.52 9.98 -13.24
CA ALA A 462 5.17 8.64 -12.78
C ALA A 462 4.66 8.62 -11.32
N GLN A 463 5.28 9.38 -10.42
CA GLN A 463 4.79 9.57 -9.05
C GLN A 463 3.39 10.20 -9.04
N MET A 464 3.16 11.21 -9.89
CA MET A 464 1.87 11.87 -10.00
C MET A 464 0.78 10.94 -10.55
N GLN A 465 1.10 10.07 -11.52
CA GLN A 465 0.18 9.05 -12.03
C GLN A 465 -0.19 8.00 -10.96
N ALA A 466 0.75 7.61 -10.11
CA ALA A 466 0.46 6.67 -9.02
C ALA A 466 -0.50 7.27 -7.98
N ALA A 467 -0.30 8.53 -7.61
CA ALA A 467 -1.23 9.26 -6.76
C ALA A 467 -2.62 9.39 -7.43
N TYR A 468 -2.63 9.70 -8.72
CA TYR A 468 -3.86 9.87 -9.50
C TYR A 468 -4.68 8.59 -9.66
N LYS A 469 -4.02 7.43 -9.80
CA LYS A 469 -4.70 6.13 -9.82
C LYS A 469 -5.49 5.88 -8.53
N THR A 470 -4.87 6.19 -7.38
CA THR A 470 -5.50 6.06 -6.06
C THR A 470 -6.70 7.01 -5.94
N TYR A 471 -6.58 8.23 -6.46
CA TYR A 471 -7.68 9.18 -6.56
C TYR A 471 -8.85 8.65 -7.41
N ARG A 472 -8.59 8.07 -8.59
CA ARG A 472 -9.63 7.46 -9.45
C ARG A 472 -10.41 6.35 -8.75
N GLU A 473 -9.72 5.48 -8.03
CA GLU A 473 -10.35 4.39 -7.27
C GLU A 473 -11.31 4.97 -6.20
N THR A 474 -10.86 6.03 -5.52
CA THR A 474 -11.66 6.74 -4.51
C THR A 474 -12.87 7.47 -5.13
N ALA A 475 -12.68 8.15 -6.26
CA ALA A 475 -13.75 8.84 -6.98
C ALA A 475 -14.82 7.86 -7.51
N ARG A 476 -14.40 6.67 -7.97
CA ARG A 476 -15.32 5.61 -8.40
C ARG A 476 -16.14 5.08 -7.22
N ASP A 477 -15.51 4.83 -6.08
CA ASP A 477 -16.20 4.41 -4.87
C ASP A 477 -17.21 5.46 -4.41
N LEU A 478 -16.82 6.76 -4.45
CA LEU A 478 -17.72 7.87 -4.15
C LEU A 478 -18.94 7.90 -5.07
N GLY A 479 -18.74 7.75 -6.39
CA GLY A 479 -19.84 7.72 -7.35
C GLY A 479 -20.82 6.55 -7.13
N GLN A 480 -20.32 5.38 -6.73
CA GLN A 480 -21.16 4.25 -6.37
C GLN A 480 -21.98 4.54 -5.10
N ARG A 481 -21.35 5.12 -4.07
CA ARG A 481 -22.04 5.50 -2.83
C ARG A 481 -23.09 6.59 -3.07
N GLN A 482 -22.80 7.58 -3.92
CA GLN A 482 -23.76 8.62 -4.31
C GLN A 482 -24.98 8.03 -5.03
N ALA A 483 -24.78 7.05 -5.92
CA ALA A 483 -25.88 6.38 -6.62
C ALA A 483 -26.79 5.62 -5.64
N VAL A 484 -26.21 4.93 -4.65
CA VAL A 484 -26.96 4.27 -3.58
C VAL A 484 -27.73 5.28 -2.75
N ALA A 485 -27.08 6.37 -2.31
CA ALA A 485 -27.71 7.42 -1.53
C ALA A 485 -28.89 8.09 -2.27
N LYS A 486 -28.76 8.35 -3.57
CA LYS A 486 -29.85 8.85 -4.41
C LYS A 486 -31.02 7.87 -4.51
N ALA A 487 -30.75 6.58 -4.64
CA ALA A 487 -31.78 5.56 -4.67
C ALA A 487 -32.51 5.45 -3.33
N ASP A 488 -31.79 5.53 -2.21
CA ASP A 488 -32.38 5.47 -0.87
C ASP A 488 -33.17 6.74 -0.54
N LEU A 489 -32.71 7.93 -0.95
CA LEU A 489 -33.48 9.16 -0.83
C LEU A 489 -34.81 9.06 -1.57
N LYS A 490 -34.80 8.51 -2.80
CA LYS A 490 -36.03 8.29 -3.57
C LYS A 490 -36.97 7.30 -2.86
N ARG A 491 -36.45 6.17 -2.37
CA ARG A 491 -37.25 5.20 -1.59
C ARG A 491 -37.89 5.84 -0.36
N TRP A 492 -37.15 6.70 0.34
CA TRP A 492 -37.65 7.42 1.51
C TRP A 492 -38.76 8.41 1.14
N GLN A 493 -38.60 9.15 0.02
CA GLN A 493 -39.62 10.05 -0.50
C GLN A 493 -40.89 9.27 -0.88
N ASP A 494 -40.74 8.19 -1.64
CA ASP A 494 -41.86 7.31 -2.04
C ASP A 494 -42.59 6.75 -0.80
N ALA A 495 -41.85 6.34 0.23
CA ALA A 495 -42.43 5.85 1.47
C ALA A 495 -43.14 6.96 2.28
N GLN A 496 -42.61 8.18 2.30
CA GLN A 496 -43.27 9.32 2.92
C GLN A 496 -44.60 9.65 2.24
N ASP A 497 -44.61 9.66 0.91
CA ASP A 497 -45.81 9.95 0.13
C ASP A 497 -46.86 8.84 0.28
N ALA A 498 -46.43 7.58 0.30
CA ALA A 498 -47.30 6.45 0.60
C ALA A 498 -47.91 6.56 2.01
N LEU A 499 -47.09 6.86 3.02
CA LEU A 499 -47.56 7.06 4.39
C LEU A 499 -48.56 8.21 4.49
N LYS A 500 -48.27 9.34 3.84
CA LYS A 500 -49.16 10.50 3.80
C LYS A 500 -50.51 10.16 3.16
N THR A 501 -50.48 9.38 2.08
CA THR A 501 -51.69 8.92 1.38
C THR A 501 -52.53 8.02 2.28
N VAL A 502 -51.92 6.97 2.84
CA VAL A 502 -52.59 6.04 3.76
C VAL A 502 -53.14 6.76 4.99
N ARG A 503 -52.37 7.68 5.57
CA ARG A 503 -52.79 8.44 6.75
C ARG A 503 -53.97 9.37 6.44
N THR A 504 -53.97 10.02 5.28
CA THR A 504 -55.10 10.85 4.83
C THR A 504 -56.36 10.00 4.63
N ALA A 505 -56.23 8.83 4.00
CA ALA A 505 -57.34 7.90 3.82
C ALA A 505 -57.88 7.39 5.17
N PHE A 506 -56.99 7.01 6.10
CA PHE A 506 -57.38 6.60 7.46
C PHE A 506 -58.22 7.67 8.17
N TYR A 507 -57.78 8.94 8.15
CA TYR A 507 -58.54 10.03 8.77
C TYR A 507 -59.86 10.33 8.03
N ALA A 508 -59.89 10.24 6.71
CA ALA A 508 -61.11 10.44 5.92
C ALA A 508 -62.17 9.37 6.22
N HIS A 509 -61.76 8.14 6.53
CA HIS A 509 -62.66 7.02 6.83
C HIS A 509 -62.97 6.84 8.31
N GLN A 510 -62.42 7.69 9.19
CA GLN A 510 -62.63 7.62 10.64
C GLN A 510 -64.12 7.72 11.03
N ALA A 511 -64.89 8.53 10.30
CA ALA A 511 -66.34 8.61 10.47
C ALA A 511 -67.06 7.31 10.12
N GLY A 512 -66.57 6.56 9.12
CA GLY A 512 -67.08 5.24 8.76
C GLY A 512 -66.80 4.21 9.85
N PHE A 513 -65.56 4.16 10.35
CA PHE A 513 -65.19 3.24 11.44
C PHE A 513 -66.00 3.50 12.71
N LEU A 514 -66.26 4.77 13.04
CA LEU A 514 -67.13 5.13 14.16
C LEU A 514 -68.59 4.78 13.89
N ALA A 515 -69.08 4.95 12.66
CA ALA A 515 -70.43 4.60 12.26
C ALA A 515 -70.71 3.09 12.37
N GLU A 516 -69.73 2.22 12.13
CA GLU A 516 -69.86 0.76 12.33
C GLU A 516 -70.14 0.38 13.79
N THR A 517 -69.81 1.25 14.74
CA THR A 517 -70.06 1.02 16.18
C THR A 517 -71.41 1.55 16.66
N LEU A 518 -72.17 2.25 15.80
CA LEU A 518 -73.49 2.79 16.15
C LEU A 518 -74.51 1.66 16.29
N ARG A 519 -75.33 1.75 17.34
CA ARG A 519 -76.45 0.84 17.59
C ARG A 519 -77.75 1.63 17.58
N GLU A 520 -78.77 1.06 16.94
CA GLU A 520 -80.07 1.72 16.81
C GLU A 520 -80.71 1.98 18.19
N GLY A 521 -81.11 3.23 18.43
CA GLY A 521 -81.72 3.66 19.69
C GLY A 521 -80.74 4.01 20.82
N GLU A 522 -79.43 3.73 20.69
CA GLU A 522 -78.40 4.14 21.67
C GLU A 522 -77.82 5.52 21.30
N PRO A 523 -77.48 6.39 22.28
CA PRO A 523 -76.90 7.69 22.00
C PRO A 523 -75.48 7.56 21.43
N CYS A 524 -75.23 8.20 20.29
CA CYS A 524 -73.92 8.22 19.63
C CYS A 524 -72.84 8.84 20.52
N PRO A 525 -71.64 8.23 20.62
CA PRO A 525 -70.57 8.72 21.49
C PRO A 525 -69.93 10.04 21.01
N VAL A 526 -70.20 10.46 19.77
CA VAL A 526 -69.66 11.71 19.19
C VAL A 526 -70.62 12.88 19.37
N CYS A 527 -71.92 12.69 19.09
CA CYS A 527 -72.92 13.77 19.07
C CYS A 527 -74.12 13.58 20.02
N GLY A 528 -74.30 12.39 20.61
CA GLY A 528 -75.39 12.07 21.52
C GLY A 528 -76.74 11.71 20.88
N SER A 529 -76.88 11.82 19.55
CA SER A 529 -78.12 11.45 18.82
C SER A 529 -78.38 9.95 18.86
N ARG A 530 -79.66 9.54 18.87
CA ARG A 530 -80.11 8.14 18.82
C ARG A 530 -80.45 7.65 17.41
N GLU A 531 -80.50 8.55 16.43
CA GLU A 531 -80.87 8.26 15.05
C GLU A 531 -79.86 8.85 14.07
N HIS A 532 -79.47 8.05 13.07
CA HIS A 532 -78.55 8.41 11.99
C HIS A 532 -79.06 7.84 10.67
N PRO A 533 -79.85 8.59 9.87
CA PRO A 533 -80.52 8.07 8.67
C PRO A 533 -79.57 7.75 7.50
N ALA A 534 -78.35 8.32 7.51
CA ALA A 534 -77.32 8.05 6.51
C ALA A 534 -75.93 7.93 7.17
N PRO A 535 -75.63 6.81 7.85
CA PRO A 535 -74.32 6.58 8.45
C PRO A 535 -73.23 6.53 7.37
N ALA A 536 -72.06 7.10 7.67
CA ALA A 536 -70.90 6.99 6.81
C ALA A 536 -70.50 5.51 6.65
N ARG A 537 -70.14 5.09 5.44
CA ARG A 537 -69.70 3.71 5.17
C ARG A 537 -68.17 3.65 5.08
N VAL A 538 -67.59 2.57 5.58
CA VAL A 538 -66.18 2.25 5.37
C VAL A 538 -66.02 1.64 3.98
N PRO A 539 -65.23 2.24 3.07
CA PRO A 539 -64.90 1.62 1.80
C PRO A 539 -64.07 0.35 1.98
N ALA A 540 -64.17 -0.61 1.05
CA ALA A 540 -63.47 -1.89 1.13
C ALA A 540 -61.93 -1.76 1.07
N ASP A 541 -61.43 -0.63 0.57
CA ASP A 541 -60.02 -0.26 0.46
C ASP A 541 -59.53 0.65 1.60
N ALA A 542 -60.35 0.87 2.63
CA ALA A 542 -59.96 1.68 3.78
C ALA A 542 -58.80 1.01 4.54
N PRO A 543 -57.70 1.73 4.82
CA PRO A 543 -56.61 1.20 5.62
C PRO A 543 -57.07 0.99 7.06
N THR A 544 -56.94 -0.24 7.58
CA THR A 544 -57.33 -0.65 8.94
C THR A 544 -56.16 -0.73 9.90
#